data_AF-A0A1S2MLJ1-F1
#
_entry.id   AF-A0A1S2MLJ1-F1
#
_cell.length_a   1.000
_cell.length_b   1.000
_cell.length_c   1.000
_cell.angle_alpha   90.00
_cell.angle_beta   90.00
_cell.angle_gamma   90.00
#
_symmetry.space_group_name_H-M   'P 1'
#
loop_
_entity.id
_entity.type
_entity.pdbx_description
1 polymer ?
#
loop_
_entity_poly.entity_id
_entity_poly.type
_entity_poly.pdbx_seq_one_letter_code
_entity_poly.pdbx_strand_id
1 'polypeptide(L)'
;MYNQTFHQLEQRISKLLNLIEIYKYSIVTNNKKKEQYKKDIHDFIDKEYVTMKQDSLLHHSLIHYNYFQFITDQKTQPIDELTVGHTVKYINSVQQRLYRIHQLLSLFL
;
A
#
# COMPACT_ATOMS: atom_id res chain seq x y z
N MET A 1 -2.94 17.73 16.98
CA MET A 1 -2.66 16.29 17.16
C MET A 1 -3.25 15.46 16.02
N TYR A 2 -4.54 15.58 15.68
CA TYR A 2 -5.16 14.88 14.53
C TYR A 2 -4.54 15.19 13.15
N ASN A 3 -4.16 16.44 12.86
CA ASN A 3 -3.55 16.76 11.56
C ASN A 3 -2.19 16.06 11.37
N GLN A 4 -1.40 15.93 12.45
CA GLN A 4 -0.07 15.30 12.36
C GLN A 4 -0.18 13.79 12.09
N THR A 5 -1.16 13.11 12.70
CA THR A 5 -1.39 11.68 12.46
C THR A 5 -1.92 11.44 11.04
N PHE A 6 -2.77 12.32 10.52
CA PHE A 6 -3.21 12.25 9.12
C PHE A 6 -2.07 12.53 8.13
N HIS A 7 -1.19 13.52 8.39
CA HIS A 7 0.00 13.73 7.55
C HIS A 7 0.95 12.52 7.57
N GLN A 8 1.14 11.88 8.74
CA GLN A 8 1.95 10.66 8.83
C GLN A 8 1.33 9.52 8.04
N LEU A 9 0.00 9.33 8.13
CA LEU A 9 -0.71 8.32 7.37
C LEU A 9 -0.59 8.59 5.86
N GLU A 10 -0.68 9.85 5.44
CA GLU A 10 -0.53 10.27 4.05
C GLU A 10 0.85 9.89 3.50
N GLN A 11 1.91 10.22 4.25
CA GLN A 11 3.28 9.89 3.86
C GLN A 11 3.48 8.38 3.70
N ARG A 12 2.87 7.58 4.58
CA ARG A 12 2.93 6.11 4.52
C ARG A 12 2.20 5.56 3.30
N ILE A 13 0.98 6.04 3.03
CA ILE A 13 0.20 5.66 1.85
C ILE A 13 0.91 6.07 0.56
N SER A 14 1.41 7.30 0.48
CA SER A 14 2.14 7.82 -0.68
C SER A 14 3.42 7.05 -0.95
N LYS A 15 4.14 6.66 0.09
CA LYS A 15 5.32 5.80 -0.04
C LYS A 15 4.97 4.43 -0.61
N LEU A 16 3.90 3.79 -0.14
CA LEU A 16 3.45 2.50 -0.67
C LEU A 16 2.95 2.61 -2.12
N LEU A 17 2.21 3.66 -2.46
CA LEU A 17 1.80 3.95 -3.84
C LEU A 17 3.00 4.04 -4.78
N ASN A 18 4.07 4.73 -4.35
CA ASN A 18 5.29 4.86 -5.14
C ASN A 18 6.01 3.50 -5.32
N LEU A 19 6.12 2.70 -4.25
CA LEU A 19 6.72 1.36 -4.34
C LEU A 19 5.95 0.47 -5.33
N ILE A 20 4.62 0.49 -5.29
CA ILE A 20 3.76 -0.24 -6.22
C ILE A 20 3.94 0.26 -7.66
N GLU A 21 4.04 1.58 -7.87
CA GLU A 21 4.27 2.15 -9.21
C GLU A 21 5.62 1.72 -9.80
N ILE A 22 6.69 1.78 -9.01
CA ILE A 22 8.04 1.34 -9.42
C ILE A 22 8.01 -0.14 -9.78
N TYR A 23 7.37 -0.98 -8.97
CA TYR A 23 7.25 -2.41 -9.24
C TYR A 23 6.44 -2.67 -10.52
N LYS A 24 5.29 -2.01 -10.70
CA LYS A 24 4.51 -2.09 -11.93
C LYS A 24 5.33 -1.71 -13.17
N TYR A 25 6.05 -0.60 -13.10
CA TYR A 25 6.93 -0.15 -14.18
C TYR A 25 8.03 -1.18 -14.47
N SER A 26 8.58 -1.80 -13.43
CA SER A 26 9.60 -2.84 -13.56
C SER A 26 9.09 -4.10 -14.27
N ILE A 27 7.81 -4.45 -14.10
CA ILE A 27 7.16 -5.54 -14.82
C ILE A 27 6.97 -5.18 -16.29
N VAL A 28 6.43 -3.99 -16.56
CA VAL A 28 6.19 -3.52 -17.94
C VAL A 28 7.48 -3.42 -18.74
N THR A 29 8.59 -3.03 -18.11
CA THR A 29 9.90 -2.87 -18.76
C THR A 29 10.78 -4.12 -18.69
N ASN A 30 10.30 -5.21 -18.10
CA ASN A 30 11.08 -6.42 -17.82
C ASN A 30 12.45 -6.10 -17.14
N ASN A 31 12.40 -5.22 -16.15
CA ASN A 31 13.58 -4.72 -15.46
C ASN A 31 14.19 -5.81 -14.57
N LYS A 32 15.53 -5.94 -14.60
CA LYS A 32 16.29 -6.90 -13.78
C LYS A 32 16.09 -6.74 -12.27
N LYS A 33 15.67 -5.56 -11.80
CA LYS A 33 15.42 -5.26 -10.38
C LYS A 33 13.99 -5.57 -9.91
N LYS A 34 13.13 -6.15 -10.76
CA LYS A 34 11.73 -6.47 -10.43
C LYS A 34 11.57 -7.23 -9.11
N GLU A 35 12.37 -8.27 -8.89
CA GLU A 35 12.33 -9.05 -7.64
C GLU A 35 12.73 -8.22 -6.41
N GLN A 36 13.67 -7.28 -6.57
CA GLN A 36 14.03 -6.37 -5.49
C GLN A 36 12.86 -5.45 -5.14
N TYR A 37 12.19 -4.85 -6.15
CA TYR A 37 11.05 -3.97 -5.90
C TYR A 37 9.85 -4.70 -5.29
N LYS A 38 9.62 -5.95 -5.70
CA LYS A 38 8.65 -6.84 -5.03
C LYS A 38 8.99 -7.02 -3.55
N LYS A 39 10.25 -7.34 -3.26
CA LYS A 39 10.72 -7.49 -1.87
C LYS A 39 10.56 -6.19 -1.08
N ASP A 40 10.87 -5.04 -1.67
CA ASP A 40 10.72 -3.73 -1.01
C ASP A 40 9.26 -3.45 -0.62
N ILE A 41 8.29 -3.84 -1.45
CA ILE A 41 6.86 -3.76 -1.13
C ILE A 41 6.52 -4.68 0.04
N HIS A 42 6.97 -5.93 0.02
CA HIS A 42 6.67 -6.92 1.07
C HIS A 42 7.27 -6.49 2.41
N ASP A 43 8.54 -6.08 2.41
CA ASP A 43 9.24 -5.59 3.60
C ASP A 43 8.56 -4.34 4.17
N PHE A 44 8.00 -3.48 3.30
CA PHE A 44 7.23 -2.31 3.73
C PHE A 44 5.90 -2.73 4.36
N ILE A 45 5.11 -3.58 3.71
CA ILE A 45 3.82 -4.09 4.22
C ILE A 45 4.01 -4.78 5.57
N ASP A 46 5.05 -5.59 5.73
CA ASP A 46 5.32 -6.30 6.98
C ASP A 46 5.61 -5.33 8.13
N LYS A 47 6.44 -4.31 7.89
CA LYS A 47 6.73 -3.26 8.87
C LYS A 47 5.46 -2.48 9.22
N GLU A 48 4.71 -2.06 8.21
CA GLU A 48 3.47 -1.31 8.39
C GLU A 48 2.44 -2.08 9.21
N TYR A 49 2.27 -3.36 8.93
CA TYR A 49 1.33 -4.23 9.66
C TYR A 49 1.68 -4.28 11.15
N VAL A 50 2.96 -4.47 11.49
CA VAL A 50 3.42 -4.49 12.88
C VAL A 50 3.19 -3.14 13.55
N THR A 51 3.57 -2.04 12.90
CA THR A 51 3.39 -0.69 13.43
C THR A 51 1.92 -0.34 13.65
N MET A 52 1.05 -0.63 12.68
CA MET A 52 -0.36 -0.28 12.77
C MET A 52 -1.14 -1.17 13.74
N LYS A 53 -0.78 -2.44 13.90
CA LYS A 53 -1.44 -3.33 14.86
C LYS A 53 -1.34 -2.82 16.30
N GLN A 54 -0.34 -1.98 16.60
CA GLN A 54 -0.14 -1.35 17.90
C GLN A 54 -0.77 0.06 17.99
N ASP A 55 -1.35 0.56 16.90
CA ASP A 55 -1.90 1.90 16.80
C ASP A 55 -3.36 1.93 17.28
N SER A 56 -3.64 2.74 18.31
CA SER A 56 -5.00 2.91 18.84
C SER A 56 -5.94 3.59 17.86
N LEU A 57 -5.42 4.35 16.89
CA LEU A 57 -6.23 5.06 15.89
C LEU A 57 -6.99 4.13 14.95
N LEU A 58 -6.62 2.85 14.88
CA LEU A 58 -7.39 1.83 14.16
C LEU A 58 -8.85 1.78 14.58
N HIS A 59 -9.14 2.04 15.86
CA HIS A 59 -10.49 1.97 16.42
C HIS A 59 -11.23 3.30 16.40
N HIS A 60 -10.54 4.40 16.05
CA HIS A 60 -11.08 5.76 16.18
C HIS A 60 -11.10 6.55 14.86
N SER A 61 -10.40 6.08 13.83
CA SER A 61 -10.39 6.72 12.51
C SER A 61 -10.68 5.71 11.41
N LEU A 62 -11.76 5.96 10.66
CA LEU A 62 -12.12 5.15 9.49
C LEU A 62 -11.00 5.02 8.45
N ILE A 63 -10.23 6.10 8.21
CA ILE A 63 -9.15 6.07 7.22
C ILE A 63 -7.99 5.16 7.67
N HIS A 64 -7.58 5.27 8.95
CA HIS A 64 -6.58 4.37 9.55
C HIS A 64 -7.05 2.92 9.50
N TYR A 65 -8.32 2.65 9.83
CA TYR A 65 -8.90 1.32 9.70
C TYR A 65 -8.86 0.79 8.26
N ASN A 66 -9.29 1.59 7.28
CA ASN A 66 -9.30 1.20 5.86
C ASN A 66 -7.88 0.91 5.35
N TYR A 67 -6.90 1.74 5.71
CA TYR A 67 -5.51 1.50 5.34
C TYR A 67 -4.96 0.23 6.00
N PHE A 68 -5.25 0.00 7.29
CA PHE A 68 -4.84 -1.22 7.98
C PHE A 68 -5.47 -2.48 7.38
N GLN A 69 -6.75 -2.42 7.01
CA GLN A 69 -7.41 -3.52 6.33
C GLN A 69 -6.74 -3.79 4.97
N PHE A 70 -6.41 -2.74 4.21
CA PHE A 70 -5.64 -2.89 2.99
C PHE A 70 -4.28 -3.59 3.22
N ILE A 71 -3.51 -3.15 4.24
CA ILE A 71 -2.24 -3.78 4.61
C ILE A 71 -2.42 -5.25 5.02
N THR A 72 -3.47 -5.55 5.78
CA THR A 72 -3.80 -6.92 6.20
C THR A 72 -4.12 -7.79 4.99
N ASP A 73 -4.95 -7.31 4.07
CA ASP A 73 -5.27 -8.02 2.83
C ASP A 73 -4.00 -8.31 2.02
N GLN A 74 -3.08 -7.33 1.90
CA GLN A 74 -1.83 -7.53 1.15
C GLN A 74 -0.83 -8.44 1.87
N LYS A 75 -0.94 -8.62 3.19
CA LYS A 75 -0.17 -9.63 3.92
C LYS A 75 -0.69 -11.05 3.66
N THR A 76 -2.00 -11.20 3.55
CA THR A 76 -2.65 -12.49 3.23
C THR A 76 -2.54 -12.85 1.75
N GLN A 77 -2.65 -11.85 0.87
CA GLN A 77 -2.53 -12.00 -0.57
C GLN A 77 -1.59 -10.91 -1.13
N PRO A 78 -0.27 -11.20 -1.18
CA PRO A 78 0.73 -10.23 -1.62
C PRO A 78 0.57 -9.75 -3.06
N ILE A 79 1.15 -8.57 -3.34
CA ILE A 79 1.19 -7.98 -4.68
C ILE A 79 2.27 -8.70 -5.50
N ASP A 80 1.86 -9.82 -6.07
CA ASP A 80 2.72 -10.69 -6.85
C ASP A 80 2.29 -10.78 -8.32
N GLU A 81 3.23 -11.20 -9.16
CA GLU A 81 2.92 -11.59 -10.52
C GLU A 81 1.96 -12.78 -10.52
N LEU A 82 0.91 -12.68 -11.32
CA LEU A 82 -0.04 -13.76 -11.46
C LEU A 82 0.58 -14.87 -12.31
N THR A 83 0.43 -16.11 -11.87
CA THR A 83 0.80 -17.29 -12.66
C THR A 83 -0.08 -17.45 -13.90
N VAL A 84 -1.33 -16.96 -13.83
CA VAL A 84 -2.31 -16.93 -14.92
C VAL A 84 -3.06 -15.59 -14.87
N GLY A 85 -3.14 -14.89 -16.01
CA GLY A 85 -3.89 -13.64 -16.16
C GLY A 85 -3.03 -12.39 -16.35
N HIS A 86 -3.65 -11.21 -16.27
CA HIS A 86 -3.00 -9.93 -16.55
C HIS A 86 -2.44 -9.27 -15.28
N THR A 87 -1.18 -9.57 -14.95
CA THR A 87 -0.46 -9.00 -13.80
C THR A 87 -0.57 -7.48 -13.69
N VAL A 88 -0.35 -6.73 -14.77
CA VAL A 88 -0.43 -5.26 -14.74
C VAL A 88 -1.83 -4.76 -14.36
N LYS A 89 -2.88 -5.44 -14.85
CA LYS A 89 -4.28 -5.11 -14.51
C LYS A 89 -4.58 -5.39 -13.04
N TYR A 90 -4.05 -6.50 -12.51
CA TYR A 90 -4.14 -6.82 -11.09
C TYR A 90 -3.42 -5.79 -10.23
N ILE A 91 -2.17 -5.44 -10.55
CA ILE A 91 -1.43 -4.44 -9.79
C ILE A 91 -2.14 -3.07 -9.85
N ASN A 92 -2.69 -2.69 -11.00
CA ASN A 92 -3.50 -1.49 -11.14
C ASN A 92 -4.75 -1.52 -10.23
N SER A 93 -5.43 -2.65 -10.08
CA SER A 93 -6.61 -2.72 -9.20
C SER A 93 -6.23 -2.58 -7.73
N VAL A 94 -5.10 -3.18 -7.32
CA VAL A 94 -4.56 -2.99 -5.96
C VAL A 94 -4.17 -1.53 -5.73
N GLN A 95 -3.44 -0.92 -6.67
CA GLN A 95 -3.04 0.48 -6.60
C GLN A 95 -4.25 1.43 -6.53
N GLN A 96 -5.30 1.16 -7.30
CA GLN A 96 -6.54 1.94 -7.28
C GLN A 96 -7.25 1.84 -5.91
N ARG A 97 -7.26 0.66 -5.28
CA ARG A 97 -7.82 0.52 -3.92
C ARG A 97 -7.07 1.40 -2.93
N LEU A 98 -5.73 1.40 -2.97
CA LEU A 98 -4.92 2.26 -2.10
C LEU A 98 -5.12 3.75 -2.40
N TYR A 99 -5.22 4.11 -3.68
CA TYR A 99 -5.45 5.49 -4.11
C TYR A 99 -6.79 6.04 -3.60
N ARG A 100 -7.85 5.23 -3.56
CA ARG A 100 -9.13 5.65 -2.96
C ARG A 100 -9.01 5.98 -1.47
N ILE A 101 -8.18 5.24 -0.73
CA ILE A 101 -7.89 5.53 0.68
C ILE A 101 -7.12 6.85 0.80
N HIS A 102 -6.14 7.07 -0.07
CA HIS A 102 -5.39 8.34 -0.14
C HIS A 102 -6.29 9.54 -0.47
N GLN A 103 -7.20 9.41 -1.44
CA GLN A 103 -8.17 10.44 -1.78
C GLN A 103 -9.09 10.77 -0.60
N LEU A 104 -9.60 9.75 0.10
CA LEU A 104 -10.42 9.96 1.29
C LEU A 104 -9.63 10.74 2.36
N LEU A 105 -8.35 10.44 2.54
CA LEU A 105 -7.47 11.14 3.47
C LEU A 105 -7.26 12.62 3.09
N SER A 106 -7.11 12.92 1.80
CA SER A 106 -6.90 14.30 1.34
C SER A 106 -8.04 15.27 1.65
N LEU A 107 -9.24 14.77 1.97
CA LEU A 107 -10.36 15.61 2.42
C LEU A 107 -10.16 16.18 3.84
N PHE A 108 -9.17 15.66 4.59
CA PHE A 108 -8.90 16.01 5.99
C PHE A 108 -7.53 16.68 6.19
N LEU A 109 -6.79 16.95 5.10
CA LEU A 109 -5.49 17.60 5.07
C LEU A 109 -5.60 18.99 4.49
#